data_AF-A0A091NV86-F1
#
_entry.id   AF-A0A091NV86-F1
#
_cell.length_a   1.000
_cell.length_b   1.000
_cell.length_c   1.000
_cell.angle_alpha   90.00
_cell.angle_beta   90.00
_cell.angle_gamma   90.00
#
_symmetry.space_group_name_H-M   'P 1'
#
loop_
_entity.id
_entity.type
_entity.pdbx_description
1 polymer ?
#
loop_
_entity_poly.entity_id
_entity_poly.type
_entity_poly.pdbx_seq_one_letter_code
_entity_poly.pdbx_strand_id
1 'polypeptide(L)'
;HNWDTLMKKYEPVLQDCLLGNRSTLKIKSLVLRLQRLQEKAIEEDDYDRADKFRRKLEELEKEKKSLKFQLPSRHPSVSSFLDRFIMQVQAALRWAADHRVRREETQLWHENEHKLLRSTYQERMQVLATKRNQLFQEKKWLQKEIEDLRARLAILEAKDQQLRREIEEQDRLIQSQDCELTALLSCISLKELEEISKAVDDTLASSYQIPFSLDLPGTIKSLQEKEQSFSMSIKETTAKVCTSQKLCSTLRRKVSDIETQLPALLEAKMLAVSG
;
A
#
# COMPACT_ATOMS: atom_id res chain seq x y z
N HIS A 1 4.45 12.04 -44.01
CA HIS A 1 4.70 10.81 -44.79
C HIS A 1 5.39 9.69 -44.01
N ASN A 2 6.59 9.87 -43.43
CA ASN A 2 7.23 8.77 -42.66
C ASN A 2 6.56 8.50 -41.30
N TRP A 3 6.10 9.54 -40.60
CA TRP A 3 5.40 9.40 -39.31
C TRP A 3 4.04 8.73 -39.43
N ASP A 4 3.27 9.05 -40.47
CA ASP A 4 1.95 8.47 -40.72
C ASP A 4 2.03 6.96 -40.96
N THR A 5 3.06 6.50 -41.67
CA THR A 5 3.32 5.08 -41.93
C THR A 5 3.68 4.34 -40.64
N LEU A 6 4.44 5.00 -39.76
CA LEU A 6 4.82 4.45 -38.47
C LEU A 6 3.64 4.39 -37.49
N MET A 7 2.79 5.43 -37.47
CA MET A 7 1.56 5.45 -36.67
C MET A 7 0.58 4.35 -37.12
N LYS A 8 0.37 4.19 -38.43
CA LYS A 8 -0.46 3.09 -38.99
C LYS A 8 -0.01 1.70 -38.55
N LYS A 9 1.29 1.48 -38.31
CA LYS A 9 1.83 0.20 -37.84
C LYS A 9 1.40 -0.15 -36.42
N TYR A 10 1.25 0.84 -35.54
CA TYR A 10 0.85 0.63 -34.14
C TYR A 10 -0.64 0.87 -33.90
N GLU A 11 -1.36 1.47 -34.85
CA GLU A 11 -2.80 1.76 -34.77
C GLU A 11 -3.65 0.59 -34.23
N PRO A 12 -3.50 -0.67 -34.71
CA PRO A 12 -4.31 -1.77 -34.21
C PRO A 12 -4.09 -2.04 -32.71
N VAL A 13 -2.85 -1.89 -32.24
CA VAL A 13 -2.48 -2.09 -30.83
C VAL A 13 -3.03 -0.94 -29.97
N LEU A 14 -2.94 0.30 -30.47
CA LEU A 14 -3.50 1.46 -29.80
C LEU A 14 -5.02 1.34 -29.66
N GLN A 15 -5.68 0.88 -30.72
CA GLN A 15 -7.12 0.68 -30.77
C GLN A 15 -7.58 -0.46 -29.85
N ASP A 16 -6.86 -1.58 -29.81
CA ASP A 16 -7.14 -2.69 -28.89
C ASP A 16 -7.00 -2.24 -27.41
N CYS A 17 -5.92 -1.53 -27.09
CA CYS A 17 -5.73 -0.93 -25.76
C CYS A 17 -6.87 0.03 -25.40
N LEU A 18 -7.29 0.88 -26.34
CA LEU A 18 -8.38 1.83 -26.13
C LEU A 18 -9.72 1.14 -25.89
N LEU A 19 -10.04 0.11 -26.67
CA LEU A 19 -11.25 -0.69 -26.53
C LEU A 19 -11.26 -1.43 -25.19
N GLY A 20 -10.16 -2.10 -24.83
CA GLY A 20 -10.01 -2.78 -23.55
C GLY A 20 -10.21 -1.83 -22.36
N ASN A 21 -9.55 -0.66 -22.39
CA ASN A 21 -9.66 0.35 -21.35
C ASN A 21 -11.08 0.92 -21.24
N ARG A 22 -11.75 1.17 -22.37
CA ARG A 22 -13.14 1.64 -22.40
C ARG A 22 -14.09 0.60 -21.80
N SER A 23 -13.91 -0.67 -22.12
CA SER A 23 -14.69 -1.77 -21.55
C SER A 23 -14.45 -1.90 -20.04
N THR A 24 -13.20 -1.81 -19.57
CA THR A 24 -12.89 -1.81 -18.13
C THR A 24 -13.58 -0.66 -17.39
N LEU A 25 -13.58 0.55 -17.97
CA LEU A 25 -14.25 1.70 -17.37
C LEU A 25 -15.78 1.54 -17.32
N LYS A 26 -16.39 1.00 -18.38
CA LYS A 26 -17.82 0.67 -18.41
C LYS A 26 -18.19 -0.31 -17.30
N ILE A 27 -17.41 -1.39 -17.14
CA ILE A 27 -17.63 -2.38 -16.07
C ILE A 27 -17.49 -1.73 -14.70
N LYS A 28 -16.45 -0.92 -14.45
CA LYS A 28 -16.29 -0.19 -13.17
C LYS A 28 -17.49 0.69 -12.85
N SER A 29 -18.03 1.40 -13.85
CA SER A 29 -19.22 2.23 -13.70
C SER A 29 -20.46 1.40 -13.36
N LEU A 30 -20.66 0.26 -14.03
CA LEU A 30 -21.77 -0.67 -13.77
C LEU A 30 -21.68 -1.29 -12.38
N VAL A 31 -20.48 -1.71 -11.95
CA VAL A 31 -20.23 -2.25 -10.60
C VAL A 31 -20.65 -1.24 -9.53
N LEU A 32 -20.20 0.01 -9.64
CA LEU A 32 -20.58 1.07 -8.69
C LEU A 32 -22.09 1.31 -8.66
N ARG A 33 -22.75 1.28 -9.83
CA ARG A 33 -24.21 1.44 -9.91
C ARG A 33 -24.95 0.29 -9.25
N LEU A 34 -24.49 -0.95 -9.46
CA LEU A 34 -25.11 -2.15 -8.89
C LEU A 34 -24.87 -2.25 -7.39
N GLN A 35 -23.70 -1.85 -6.88
CA GLN A 35 -23.44 -1.76 -5.45
C GLN A 35 -24.43 -0.81 -4.75
N ARG A 36 -24.65 0.38 -5.29
CA ARG A 36 -25.65 1.33 -4.74
C ARG A 36 -27.07 0.76 -4.77
N LEU A 37 -27.43 0.04 -5.84
CA LEU A 37 -28.74 -0.60 -5.96
C LEU A 37 -28.88 -1.77 -4.98
N GLN A 38 -27.79 -2.48 -4.69
CA GLN A 38 -27.75 -3.54 -3.69
C GLN A 38 -27.90 -2.97 -2.28
N GLU A 39 -27.14 -1.95 -1.92
CA GLU A 39 -27.25 -1.24 -0.63
C GLU A 39 -28.67 -0.75 -0.39
N LYS A 40 -29.27 -0.10 -1.39
CA LYS A 40 -30.66 0.36 -1.33
C LYS A 40 -31.67 -0.79 -1.15
N ALA A 41 -31.47 -1.92 -1.82
CA ALA A 41 -32.35 -3.08 -1.65
C ALA A 41 -32.22 -3.71 -0.25
N ILE A 42 -31.03 -3.65 0.36
CA ILE A 42 -30.81 -4.08 1.75
C ILE A 42 -31.52 -3.13 2.72
N GLU A 43 -31.44 -1.81 2.50
CA GLU A 43 -32.17 -0.81 3.30
C GLU A 43 -33.70 -0.98 3.21
N GLU A 44 -34.20 -1.49 2.09
CA GLU A 44 -35.62 -1.78 1.84
C GLU A 44 -36.05 -3.19 2.32
N ASP A 45 -35.18 -3.95 3.00
CA ASP A 45 -35.38 -5.36 3.41
C ASP A 45 -35.76 -6.31 2.25
N ASP A 46 -35.48 -5.92 0.99
CA ASP A 46 -35.69 -6.74 -0.21
C ASP A 46 -34.44 -7.57 -0.51
N TYR A 47 -34.24 -8.62 0.31
CA TYR A 47 -33.07 -9.50 0.22
C TYR A 47 -33.03 -10.30 -1.09
N ASP A 48 -34.18 -10.61 -1.70
CA ASP A 48 -34.25 -11.30 -3.00
C ASP A 48 -33.66 -10.42 -4.12
N ARG A 49 -33.96 -9.11 -4.09
CA ARG A 49 -33.42 -8.15 -5.04
C ARG A 49 -31.95 -7.85 -4.75
N ALA A 50 -31.55 -7.74 -3.48
CA ALA A 50 -30.16 -7.60 -3.09
C ALA A 50 -29.30 -8.78 -3.58
N ASP A 51 -29.83 -10.00 -3.49
CA ASP A 51 -29.13 -11.19 -3.99
C ASP A 51 -28.99 -11.21 -5.53
N LYS A 52 -30.02 -10.77 -6.27
CA LYS A 52 -29.91 -10.61 -7.74
C LYS A 52 -28.80 -9.62 -8.13
N PHE A 53 -28.61 -8.54 -7.37
CA PHE A 53 -27.51 -7.61 -7.60
C PHE A 53 -26.16 -8.20 -7.22
N ARG A 54 -26.08 -8.96 -6.13
CA ARG A 54 -24.88 -9.71 -5.73
C ARG A 54 -24.40 -10.64 -6.85
N ARG A 55 -25.29 -11.47 -7.42
CA ARG A 55 -24.94 -12.39 -8.52
C ARG A 55 -24.43 -11.65 -9.76
N LYS A 56 -25.07 -10.53 -10.14
CA LYS A 56 -24.59 -9.69 -11.26
C LYS A 56 -23.23 -9.05 -10.99
N LEU A 57 -22.95 -8.67 -9.75
CA LEU A 57 -21.64 -8.15 -9.36
C LEU A 57 -20.55 -9.22 -9.50
N GLU A 58 -20.85 -10.47 -9.12
CA GLU A 58 -19.92 -11.60 -9.30
C GLU A 58 -19.64 -11.89 -10.78
N GLU A 59 -20.66 -11.82 -11.64
CA GLU A 59 -20.50 -11.95 -13.09
C GLU A 59 -19.61 -10.84 -13.67
N LEU A 60 -19.86 -9.59 -13.30
CA LEU A 60 -19.06 -8.45 -13.75
C LEU A 60 -17.62 -8.49 -13.23
N GLU A 61 -17.39 -9.01 -12.03
CA GLU A 61 -16.03 -9.18 -11.49
C GLU A 61 -15.27 -10.29 -12.25
N LYS A 62 -15.95 -11.37 -12.68
CA LYS A 62 -15.37 -12.38 -13.57
C LYS A 62 -15.04 -11.79 -14.95
N GLU A 63 -15.95 -11.02 -15.54
CA GLU A 63 -15.73 -10.33 -16.81
C GLU A 63 -14.55 -9.34 -16.70
N LYS A 64 -14.49 -8.55 -15.63
CA LYS A 64 -13.38 -7.62 -15.34
C LYS A 64 -12.03 -8.32 -15.24
N LYS A 65 -11.96 -9.51 -14.63
CA LYS A 65 -10.72 -10.31 -14.55
C LYS A 65 -10.25 -10.81 -15.92
N SER A 66 -11.17 -11.01 -16.86
CA SER A 66 -10.83 -11.39 -18.24
C SER A 66 -10.35 -10.22 -19.11
N LEU A 67 -10.71 -8.98 -18.74
CA LEU A 67 -10.28 -7.78 -19.45
C LEU A 67 -8.84 -7.39 -19.07
N LYS A 68 -8.05 -7.05 -20.09
CA LYS A 68 -6.68 -6.55 -19.91
C LYS A 68 -6.68 -5.03 -20.01
N PHE A 69 -6.62 -4.34 -18.87
CA PHE A 69 -6.30 -2.92 -18.85
C PHE A 69 -4.82 -2.73 -19.19
N GLN A 70 -4.53 -2.00 -20.26
CA GLN A 70 -3.15 -1.73 -20.67
C GLN A 70 -3.01 -0.28 -21.14
N LEU A 71 -1.93 0.36 -20.72
CA LEU A 71 -1.51 1.62 -21.32
C LEU A 71 -0.81 1.30 -22.64
N PRO A 72 -1.09 2.04 -23.72
CA PRO A 72 -0.44 1.81 -25.00
C PRO A 72 1.09 1.85 -24.92
N SER A 73 1.65 2.72 -24.06
CA SER A 73 3.09 2.83 -23.81
C SER A 73 3.70 1.61 -23.11
N ARG A 74 2.89 0.82 -22.39
CA ARG A 74 3.32 -0.42 -21.72
C ARG A 74 3.15 -1.67 -22.59
N HIS A 75 2.55 -1.54 -23.77
CA HIS A 75 2.46 -2.65 -24.71
C HIS A 75 3.87 -3.00 -25.23
N PRO A 76 4.29 -4.28 -25.27
CA PRO A 76 5.67 -4.66 -25.59
C PRO A 76 6.19 -4.11 -26.92
N SER A 77 5.36 -4.10 -27.96
CA SER A 77 5.74 -3.58 -29.29
C SER A 77 5.92 -2.06 -29.32
N VAL A 78 5.10 -1.33 -28.55
CA VAL A 78 5.14 0.13 -28.46
C VAL A 78 6.27 0.56 -27.54
N SER A 79 6.42 -0.07 -26.38
CA SER A 79 7.53 0.19 -25.43
C SER A 79 8.88 -0.01 -26.12
N SER A 80 9.08 -1.16 -26.79
CA SER A 80 10.33 -1.44 -27.51
C SER A 80 10.62 -0.42 -28.61
N PHE A 81 9.57 0.09 -29.27
CA PHE A 81 9.72 1.18 -30.24
C PHE A 81 10.13 2.48 -29.57
N LEU A 82 9.45 2.89 -28.50
CA LEU A 82 9.76 4.11 -27.75
C LEU A 82 11.20 4.08 -27.23
N ASP A 83 11.66 2.95 -26.71
CA ASP A 83 13.05 2.79 -26.24
C ASP A 83 14.06 2.99 -27.37
N ARG A 84 13.86 2.31 -28.52
CA ARG A 84 14.71 2.50 -29.70
C ARG A 84 14.66 3.93 -30.21
N PHE A 85 13.49 4.54 -30.23
CA PHE A 85 13.29 5.90 -30.70
C PHE A 85 14.03 6.90 -29.80
N ILE A 86 13.91 6.76 -28.47
CA ILE A 86 14.65 7.56 -27.49
C ILE A 86 16.17 7.40 -27.70
N MET A 87 16.66 6.16 -27.85
CA MET A 87 18.08 5.92 -28.11
C MET A 87 18.56 6.58 -29.41
N GLN A 88 17.77 6.51 -30.48
CA GLN A 88 18.12 7.14 -31.76
C GLN A 88 18.11 8.67 -31.68
N VAL A 89 17.12 9.27 -31.01
CA VAL A 89 17.06 10.72 -30.80
C VAL A 89 18.25 11.18 -29.95
N GLN A 90 18.57 10.46 -28.87
CA GLN A 90 19.73 10.77 -28.03
C GLN A 90 21.05 10.63 -28.78
N ALA A 91 21.20 9.60 -29.63
CA ALA A 91 22.37 9.46 -30.48
C ALA A 91 22.47 10.62 -31.47
N ALA A 92 21.39 10.95 -32.18
CA ALA A 92 21.37 12.06 -33.14
C ALA A 92 21.68 13.41 -32.49
N LEU A 93 21.18 13.67 -31.27
CA LEU A 93 21.50 14.87 -30.50
C LEU A 93 22.99 14.93 -30.11
N ARG A 94 23.58 13.80 -29.70
CA ARG A 94 25.02 13.72 -29.41
C ARG A 94 25.87 13.95 -30.66
N TRP A 95 25.51 13.32 -31.78
CA TRP A 95 26.16 13.55 -33.06
C TRP A 95 26.07 15.02 -33.51
N ALA A 96 24.90 15.65 -33.35
CA ALA A 96 24.73 17.07 -33.67
C ALA A 96 25.52 18.01 -32.75
N ALA A 97 25.71 17.64 -31.48
CA ALA A 97 26.54 18.38 -30.53
C ALA A 97 28.04 18.24 -30.86
N ASP A 98 28.52 17.02 -31.14
CA ASP A 98 29.91 16.75 -31.54
C ASP A 98 30.28 17.47 -32.85
N HIS A 99 29.36 17.52 -33.82
CA HIS A 99 29.59 18.22 -35.09
C HIS A 99 29.74 19.74 -34.95
N ARG A 100 29.20 20.36 -33.88
CA ARG A 100 29.42 21.78 -33.59
C ARG A 100 30.79 22.04 -32.97
N VAL A 101 31.26 21.15 -32.10
CA VAL A 101 32.57 21.27 -31.41
C VAL A 101 33.73 20.96 -32.35
N ARG A 102 33.57 20.00 -33.27
CA ARG A 102 34.62 19.55 -34.20
C ARG A 102 35.08 20.60 -35.24
N ARG A 103 34.35 21.72 -35.40
CA ARG A 103 34.68 22.76 -36.39
C ARG A 103 35.75 23.75 -35.90
N GLU A 104 35.99 23.85 -34.59
CA GLU A 104 36.91 24.84 -34.00
C GLU A 104 38.18 24.24 -33.39
N GLU A 105 38.23 22.91 -33.19
CA GLU A 105 39.22 22.27 -32.32
C GLU A 105 40.15 21.26 -33.01
N THR A 106 40.45 21.44 -34.30
CA THR A 106 41.11 20.39 -35.09
C THR A 106 42.64 20.28 -34.91
N GLN A 107 43.29 20.95 -33.95
CA GLN A 107 44.77 20.92 -33.88
C GLN A 107 45.43 20.68 -32.51
N LEU A 108 44.70 20.59 -31.39
CA LEU A 108 45.35 20.44 -30.06
C LEU A 108 44.78 19.35 -29.12
N TRP A 109 43.70 18.65 -29.48
CA TRP A 109 42.92 17.84 -28.53
C TRP A 109 43.22 16.34 -28.47
N HIS A 110 43.86 15.75 -29.49
CA HIS A 110 43.91 14.28 -29.64
C HIS A 110 44.72 13.52 -28.58
N GLU A 111 45.54 14.16 -27.75
CA GLU A 111 46.31 13.47 -26.72
C GLU A 111 45.72 13.58 -25.29
N ASN A 112 45.04 14.69 -24.97
CA ASN A 112 44.49 14.93 -23.63
C ASN A 112 43.05 14.40 -23.44
N GLU A 113 42.22 14.43 -24.50
CA GLU A 113 40.85 13.90 -24.44
C GLU A 113 40.81 12.39 -24.24
N HIS A 114 41.70 11.63 -24.88
CA HIS A 114 41.72 10.17 -24.75
C HIS A 114 42.12 9.69 -23.35
N LYS A 115 42.93 10.46 -22.61
CA LYS A 115 43.24 10.17 -21.20
C LYS A 115 42.08 10.51 -20.27
N LEU A 116 41.41 11.66 -20.48
CA LEU A 116 40.29 12.10 -19.64
C LEU A 116 39.00 11.30 -19.88
N LEU A 117 38.73 10.91 -21.13
CA LEU A 117 37.60 10.04 -21.47
C LEU A 117 37.82 8.60 -20.98
N ARG A 118 39.06 8.10 -21.02
CA ARG A 118 39.40 6.79 -20.45
C ARG A 118 39.28 6.79 -18.93
N SER A 119 39.72 7.86 -18.23
CA SER A 119 39.57 7.97 -16.77
C SER A 119 38.11 8.09 -16.35
N THR A 120 37.33 8.97 -16.97
CA THR A 120 35.90 9.16 -16.65
C THR A 120 35.05 7.92 -16.98
N TYR A 121 35.35 7.20 -18.07
CA TYR A 121 34.71 5.93 -18.39
C TYR A 121 35.05 4.84 -17.35
N GLN A 122 36.32 4.75 -16.95
CA GLN A 122 36.77 3.77 -15.97
C GLN A 122 36.21 4.04 -14.56
N GLU A 123 36.11 5.31 -14.18
CA GLU A 123 35.53 5.75 -12.91
C GLU A 123 34.01 5.47 -12.86
N ARG A 124 33.28 5.75 -13.95
CA ARG A 124 31.86 5.36 -14.08
C ARG A 124 31.67 3.84 -14.03
N MET A 125 32.58 3.07 -14.64
CA MET A 125 32.51 1.62 -14.58
C MET A 125 32.76 1.09 -13.17
N GLN A 126 33.67 1.73 -12.42
CA GLN A 126 33.92 1.40 -11.03
C GLN A 126 32.71 1.72 -10.13
N VAL A 127 32.07 2.87 -10.32
CA VAL A 127 30.83 3.26 -9.60
C VAL A 127 29.67 2.30 -9.91
N LEU A 128 29.53 1.86 -11.17
CA LEU A 128 28.51 0.88 -11.54
C LEU A 128 28.82 -0.51 -10.97
N ALA A 129 30.09 -0.91 -10.95
CA ALA A 129 30.52 -2.17 -10.36
C ALA A 129 30.28 -2.20 -8.83
N THR A 130 30.57 -1.11 -8.12
CA THR A 130 30.31 -1.01 -6.67
C THR A 130 28.81 -1.03 -6.37
N LYS A 131 28.00 -0.27 -7.13
CA LYS A 131 26.53 -0.31 -7.01
C LYS A 131 25.95 -1.69 -7.30
N ARG A 132 26.44 -2.38 -8.33
CA ARG A 132 26.04 -3.75 -8.65
C ARG A 132 26.37 -4.71 -7.50
N ASN A 133 27.57 -4.58 -6.93
CA ASN A 133 27.99 -5.44 -5.82
C ASN A 133 27.17 -5.16 -4.55
N GLN A 134 26.83 -3.90 -4.26
CA GLN A 134 25.92 -3.53 -3.15
C GLN A 134 24.55 -4.17 -3.31
N LEU A 135 23.91 -4.03 -4.48
CA LEU A 135 22.61 -4.64 -4.77
C LEU A 135 22.66 -6.17 -4.70
N PHE A 136 23.79 -6.77 -5.09
CA PHE A 136 23.97 -8.22 -4.98
C PHE A 136 24.03 -8.68 -3.52
N GLN A 137 24.69 -7.92 -2.64
CA GLN A 137 24.71 -8.23 -1.19
C GLN A 137 23.34 -8.01 -0.55
N GLU A 138 22.65 -6.92 -0.90
CA GLU A 138 21.29 -6.65 -0.42
C GLU A 138 20.32 -7.76 -0.85
N LYS A 139 20.38 -8.18 -2.12
CA LYS A 139 19.60 -9.33 -2.61
C LYS A 139 19.88 -10.59 -1.79
N LYS A 140 21.15 -10.89 -1.51
CA LYS A 140 21.53 -12.07 -0.72
C LYS A 140 21.02 -11.97 0.72
N TRP A 141 21.06 -10.79 1.32
CA TRP A 141 20.53 -10.54 2.64
C TRP A 141 18.99 -10.72 2.69
N LEU A 142 18.27 -10.11 1.75
CA LEU A 142 16.82 -10.28 1.62
C LEU A 142 16.41 -11.73 1.40
N GLN A 143 17.20 -12.48 0.61
CA GLN A 143 16.95 -13.90 0.39
C GLN A 143 17.02 -14.71 1.70
N LYS A 144 18.01 -14.41 2.55
CA LYS A 144 18.17 -15.05 3.86
C LYS A 144 17.04 -14.68 4.81
N GLU A 145 16.60 -13.42 4.81
CA GLU A 145 15.46 -12.97 5.62
C GLU A 145 14.16 -13.68 5.20
N ILE A 146 13.93 -13.83 3.90
CA ILE A 146 12.78 -14.58 3.38
C ILE A 146 12.83 -16.06 3.83
N GLU A 147 14.00 -16.68 3.86
CA GLU A 147 14.17 -18.05 4.37
C GLU A 147 13.89 -18.14 5.87
N ASP A 148 14.37 -17.20 6.68
CA ASP A 148 14.07 -17.14 8.13
C ASP A 148 12.57 -16.95 8.39
N LEU A 149 11.93 -16.02 7.68
CA LEU A 149 10.49 -15.77 7.79
C LEU A 149 9.67 -17.00 7.39
N ARG A 150 10.07 -17.72 6.34
CA ARG A 150 9.43 -18.98 5.95
C ARG A 150 9.57 -20.07 7.02
N ALA A 151 10.74 -20.18 7.66
CA ALA A 151 10.94 -21.12 8.77
C ALA A 151 10.04 -20.77 9.97
N ARG A 152 9.95 -19.48 10.32
CA ARG A 152 9.02 -19.00 11.38
C ARG A 152 7.57 -19.28 11.03
N LEU A 153 7.17 -19.06 9.78
CA LEU A 153 5.81 -19.35 9.32
C LEU A 153 5.47 -20.84 9.50
N ALA A 154 6.37 -21.74 9.09
CA ALA A 154 6.16 -23.18 9.24
C ALA A 154 5.99 -23.61 10.72
N ILE A 155 6.74 -22.99 11.64
CA ILE A 155 6.59 -23.25 13.08
C ILE A 155 5.21 -22.78 13.57
N LEU A 156 4.75 -21.61 13.12
CA LEU A 156 3.45 -21.08 13.50
C LEU A 156 2.30 -21.92 12.92
N GLU A 157 2.41 -22.37 11.67
CA GLU A 157 1.45 -23.28 11.05
C GLU A 157 1.36 -24.61 11.79
N ALA A 158 2.50 -25.18 12.22
CA ALA A 158 2.50 -26.39 13.04
C ALA A 158 1.81 -26.18 14.40
N LYS A 159 2.01 -25.02 15.03
CA LYS A 159 1.31 -24.66 16.28
C LYS A 159 -0.19 -24.47 16.07
N ASP A 160 -0.60 -23.82 14.99
CA ASP A 160 -2.03 -23.68 14.64
C ASP A 160 -2.69 -25.04 14.44
N GLN A 161 -2.05 -25.95 13.71
CA GLN A 161 -2.54 -27.32 13.53
C GLN A 161 -2.57 -28.13 14.82
N GLN A 162 -1.64 -27.90 15.74
CA GLN A 162 -1.67 -28.52 17.07
C GLN A 162 -2.85 -28.01 17.88
N LEU A 163 -3.05 -26.69 17.95
CA LEU A 163 -4.16 -26.08 18.69
C LEU A 163 -5.51 -26.50 18.12
N ARG A 164 -5.66 -26.58 16.80
CA ARG A 164 -6.89 -27.10 16.17
C ARG A 164 -7.23 -28.51 16.65
N ARG A 165 -6.25 -29.41 16.69
CA ARG A 165 -6.45 -30.78 17.18
C ARG A 165 -6.81 -30.81 18.67
N GLU A 166 -6.20 -29.96 19.48
CA GLU A 166 -6.51 -29.86 20.90
C GLU A 166 -7.94 -29.33 21.14
N ILE A 167 -8.37 -28.32 20.37
CA ILE A 167 -9.75 -27.83 20.38
C ILE A 167 -10.72 -28.94 19.96
N GLU A 168 -10.44 -29.65 18.86
CA GLU A 168 -11.30 -30.75 18.40
C GLU A 168 -11.42 -31.88 19.44
N GLU A 169 -10.34 -32.19 20.17
CA GLU A 169 -10.38 -33.18 21.23
C GLU A 169 -11.20 -32.69 22.44
N GLN A 170 -11.07 -31.42 22.82
CA GLN A 170 -11.92 -30.82 23.85
C GLN A 170 -13.40 -30.83 23.45
N ASP A 171 -13.71 -30.48 22.20
CA ASP A 171 -15.09 -30.51 21.68
C ASP A 171 -15.67 -31.94 21.72
N ARG A 172 -14.87 -32.96 21.40
CA ARG A 172 -15.28 -34.37 21.54
C ARG A 172 -15.55 -34.75 22.99
N LEU A 173 -14.70 -34.31 23.92
CA LEU A 173 -14.88 -34.56 25.35
C LEU A 173 -16.18 -33.92 25.85
N ILE A 174 -16.43 -32.66 25.49
CA ILE A 174 -17.68 -31.95 25.82
C ILE A 174 -18.89 -32.71 25.28
N GLN A 175 -18.86 -33.08 23.99
CA GLN A 175 -19.94 -33.86 23.38
C GLN A 175 -20.17 -35.19 24.09
N SER A 176 -19.11 -35.89 24.50
CA SER A 176 -19.24 -37.15 25.24
C SER A 176 -19.88 -36.95 26.62
N GLN A 177 -19.49 -35.89 27.34
CA GLN A 177 -20.06 -35.54 28.64
C GLN A 177 -21.54 -35.13 28.50
N ASP A 178 -21.90 -34.37 27.48
CA ASP A 178 -23.28 -34.01 27.19
C ASP A 178 -24.13 -35.24 26.86
N CYS A 179 -23.57 -36.23 26.15
CA CYS A 179 -24.24 -37.50 25.89
C CYS A 179 -24.45 -38.32 27.18
N GLU A 180 -23.45 -38.38 28.07
CA GLU A 180 -23.55 -39.03 29.37
C GLU A 180 -24.56 -38.34 30.28
N LEU A 181 -24.54 -37.01 30.35
CA LEU A 181 -25.53 -36.19 31.08
C LEU A 181 -26.95 -36.45 30.57
N THR A 182 -27.13 -36.49 29.25
CA THR A 182 -28.43 -36.79 28.64
C THR A 182 -28.93 -38.19 29.02
N ALA A 183 -28.04 -39.19 29.02
CA ALA A 183 -28.37 -40.54 29.44
C ALA A 183 -28.73 -40.61 30.95
N LEU A 184 -27.98 -39.91 31.80
CA LEU A 184 -28.26 -39.84 33.24
C LEU A 184 -29.62 -39.16 33.52
N LEU A 185 -29.91 -38.04 32.84
CA LEU A 185 -31.19 -37.32 32.98
C LEU A 185 -32.38 -38.16 32.50
N SER A 186 -32.19 -39.06 31.53
CA SER A 186 -33.25 -39.96 31.05
C SER A 186 -33.64 -41.06 32.05
N CYS A 187 -32.79 -41.34 33.04
CA CYS A 187 -32.99 -42.36 34.08
C CYS A 187 -33.56 -41.80 35.39
N ILE A 188 -33.74 -40.47 35.49
CA ILE A 188 -34.19 -39.78 36.70
C ILE A 188 -35.70 -39.53 36.63
N SER A 189 -36.40 -39.56 37.76
CA SER A 189 -37.85 -39.30 37.79
C SER A 189 -38.17 -37.82 37.56
N LEU A 190 -39.36 -37.52 37.00
CA LEU A 190 -39.78 -36.14 36.70
C LEU A 190 -39.70 -35.21 37.93
N LYS A 191 -40.02 -35.73 39.11
CA LYS A 191 -40.02 -34.96 40.36
C LYS A 191 -38.60 -34.59 40.82
N GLU A 192 -37.65 -35.51 40.70
CA GLU A 192 -36.24 -35.25 41.00
C GLU A 192 -35.63 -34.27 39.99
N LEU A 193 -36.06 -34.34 38.72
CA LEU A 193 -35.64 -33.39 37.69
C LEU A 193 -36.17 -31.96 37.95
N GLU A 194 -37.42 -31.83 38.41
CA GLU A 194 -37.99 -30.54 38.85
C GLU A 194 -37.24 -29.96 40.06
N GLU A 195 -36.86 -30.81 41.02
CA GLU A 195 -36.06 -30.40 42.18
C GLU A 195 -34.64 -29.95 41.77
N ILE A 196 -34.00 -30.64 40.82
CA ILE A 196 -32.70 -30.25 40.26
C ILE A 196 -32.82 -28.94 39.48
N SER A 197 -33.85 -28.78 38.62
CA SER A 197 -34.09 -27.54 37.87
C SER A 197 -34.24 -26.36 38.83
N LYS A 198 -35.05 -26.53 39.88
CA LYS A 198 -35.26 -25.49 40.90
C LYS A 198 -33.96 -25.16 41.64
N ALA A 199 -33.16 -26.16 42.01
CA ALA A 199 -31.86 -25.94 42.66
C ALA A 199 -30.88 -25.20 41.74
N VAL A 200 -30.87 -25.51 40.44
CA VAL A 200 -30.06 -24.81 39.44
C VAL A 200 -30.52 -23.35 39.28
N ASP A 201 -31.83 -23.11 39.19
CA ASP A 201 -32.41 -21.77 39.12
C ASP A 201 -32.11 -20.93 40.37
N ASP A 202 -32.19 -21.54 41.56
CA ASP A 202 -31.81 -20.91 42.84
C ASP A 202 -30.30 -20.60 42.90
N THR A 203 -29.46 -21.46 42.33
CA THR A 203 -28.02 -21.25 42.22
C THR A 203 -27.68 -20.14 41.22
N LEU A 204 -28.39 -20.08 40.09
CA LEU A 204 -28.28 -18.97 39.13
C LEU A 204 -28.73 -17.64 39.77
N ALA A 205 -29.89 -17.64 40.45
CA ALA A 205 -30.40 -16.47 41.15
C ALA A 205 -29.42 -15.96 42.22
N SER A 206 -28.75 -16.86 42.95
CA SER A 206 -27.70 -16.48 43.90
C SER A 206 -26.41 -16.02 43.22
N SER A 207 -26.03 -16.58 42.06
CA SER A 207 -24.90 -16.12 41.25
C SER A 207 -25.08 -14.67 40.76
N TYR A 208 -26.29 -14.26 40.40
CA TYR A 208 -26.60 -12.88 40.03
C TYR A 208 -26.66 -11.93 41.24
N GLN A 209 -26.74 -12.45 42.47
CA GLN A 209 -26.68 -11.69 43.72
C GLN A 209 -25.27 -11.58 44.31
N ILE A 210 -24.29 -12.33 43.79
CA ILE A 210 -22.89 -12.10 44.12
C ILE A 210 -22.56 -10.70 43.57
N PRO A 211 -22.23 -9.71 44.43
CA PRO A 211 -21.73 -8.45 43.94
C PRO A 211 -20.40 -8.76 43.27
N PHE A 212 -20.38 -8.82 41.94
CA PHE A 212 -19.14 -8.63 41.22
C PHE A 212 -18.64 -7.26 41.66
N SER A 213 -17.64 -7.21 42.53
CA SER A 213 -16.78 -6.05 42.64
C SER A 213 -16.05 -5.94 41.32
N LEU A 214 -16.75 -5.38 40.33
CA LEU A 214 -16.25 -5.01 39.02
C LEU A 214 -15.37 -3.75 39.16
N ASP A 215 -14.60 -3.69 40.24
CA ASP A 215 -13.52 -2.75 40.36
C ASP A 215 -12.45 -3.26 39.39
N LEU A 216 -12.41 -2.60 38.23
CA LEU A 216 -11.44 -2.84 37.18
C LEU A 216 -10.05 -3.00 37.85
N PRO A 217 -9.34 -4.14 37.67
CA PRO A 217 -8.09 -4.43 38.35
C PRO A 217 -7.20 -3.20 38.37
N GLY A 218 -6.62 -2.84 39.53
CA GLY A 218 -5.91 -1.56 39.69
C GLY A 218 -4.82 -1.30 38.62
N THR A 219 -4.30 -2.37 38.03
CA THR A 219 -3.39 -2.33 36.86
C THR A 219 -4.04 -1.72 35.62
N ILE A 220 -5.31 -2.02 35.33
CA ILE A 220 -6.05 -1.49 34.19
C ILE A 220 -6.44 -0.02 34.43
N LYS A 221 -6.85 0.35 35.66
CA LYS A 221 -7.10 1.77 36.01
C LYS A 221 -5.83 2.61 35.82
N SER A 222 -4.68 2.11 36.30
CA SER A 222 -3.38 2.77 36.10
C SER A 222 -2.98 2.89 34.63
N LEU A 223 -3.27 1.86 33.81
CA LEU A 223 -3.02 1.92 32.37
C LEU A 223 -3.92 2.94 31.67
N GLN A 224 -5.20 3.02 32.04
CA GLN A 224 -6.15 3.99 31.50
C GLN A 224 -5.74 5.44 31.85
N GLU A 225 -5.30 5.68 33.09
CA GLU A 225 -4.77 6.99 33.51
C GLU A 225 -3.49 7.35 32.73
N LYS A 226 -2.59 6.38 32.51
CA LYS A 226 -1.40 6.58 31.67
C LYS A 226 -1.76 6.87 30.22
N GLU A 227 -2.74 6.16 29.65
CA GLU A 227 -3.22 6.40 28.29
C GLU A 227 -3.80 7.81 28.15
N GLN A 228 -4.62 8.25 29.11
CA GLN A 228 -5.16 9.61 29.12
C GLN A 228 -4.06 10.67 29.26
N SER A 229 -3.08 10.44 30.13
CA SER A 229 -1.90 11.31 30.27
C SER A 229 -1.09 11.40 28.97
N PHE A 230 -0.83 10.27 28.31
CA PHE A 230 -0.17 10.24 27.00
C PHE A 230 -0.99 10.94 25.93
N SER A 231 -2.31 10.74 25.90
CA SER A 231 -3.20 11.41 24.95
C SER A 231 -3.15 12.94 25.10
N MET A 232 -3.15 13.45 26.33
CA MET A 232 -2.97 14.89 26.59
C MET A 232 -1.59 15.38 26.14
N SER A 233 -0.52 14.64 26.45
CA SER A 233 0.84 14.99 26.03
C SER A 233 1.03 14.99 24.50
N ILE A 234 0.42 14.02 23.80
CA ILE A 234 0.41 13.98 22.33
C ILE A 234 -0.33 15.20 21.77
N LYS A 235 -1.49 15.56 22.34
CA LYS A 235 -2.22 16.77 21.91
C LYS A 235 -1.41 18.03 22.12
N GLU A 236 -0.73 18.16 23.26
CA GLU A 236 0.11 19.33 23.57
C GLU A 236 1.32 19.43 22.63
N THR A 237 2.04 18.32 22.43
CA THR A 237 3.18 18.28 21.51
C THR A 237 2.76 18.55 20.07
N THR A 238 1.61 18.02 19.63
CA THR A 238 1.02 18.31 18.32
C THR A 238 0.71 19.80 18.19
N ALA A 239 0.13 20.44 19.22
CA ALA A 239 -0.12 21.87 19.21
C ALA A 239 1.19 22.69 19.08
N LYS A 240 2.24 22.30 19.82
CA LYS A 240 3.58 22.93 19.72
C LYS A 240 4.22 22.77 18.35
N VAL A 241 4.07 21.60 17.71
CA VAL A 241 4.56 21.37 16.34
C VAL A 241 3.80 22.24 15.35
N CYS A 242 2.47 22.31 15.46
CA CYS A 242 1.64 23.16 14.61
C CYS A 242 2.00 24.65 14.73
N THR A 243 2.28 25.15 15.92
CA THR A 243 2.72 26.56 16.11
C THR A 243 4.12 26.79 15.56
N SER A 244 5.06 25.88 15.81
CA SER A 244 6.42 25.93 15.25
C SER A 244 6.38 25.93 13.71
N GLN A 245 5.57 25.05 13.10
CA GLN A 245 5.39 25.00 11.65
C GLN A 245 4.84 26.32 11.09
N LYS A 246 3.88 26.95 11.78
CA LYS A 246 3.37 28.29 11.41
C LYS A 246 4.47 29.35 11.45
N LEU A 247 5.32 29.33 12.48
CA LEU A 247 6.48 30.23 12.58
C LEU A 247 7.47 29.99 11.44
N CYS A 248 7.84 28.74 11.16
CA CYS A 248 8.72 28.40 10.04
C CYS A 248 8.15 28.85 8.70
N SER A 249 6.83 28.72 8.49
CA SER A 249 6.18 29.18 7.25
C SER A 249 6.24 30.71 7.11
N THR A 250 6.08 31.43 8.21
CA THR A 250 6.18 32.90 8.25
C THR A 250 7.61 33.36 8.01
N LEU A 251 8.59 32.72 8.66
CA LEU A 251 10.01 33.02 8.46
C LEU A 251 10.43 32.76 7.01
N ARG A 252 10.03 31.62 6.43
CA ARG A 252 10.31 31.31 5.03
C ARG A 252 9.76 32.37 4.08
N ARG A 253 8.55 32.87 4.33
CA ARG A 253 7.95 33.96 3.56
C ARG A 253 8.79 35.25 3.68
N LYS A 254 9.16 35.63 4.91
CA LYS A 254 9.99 36.83 5.15
C LYS A 254 11.38 36.73 4.50
N VAL A 255 12.01 35.56 4.55
CA VAL A 255 13.30 35.32 3.88
C VAL A 255 13.14 35.49 2.36
N SER A 256 12.10 34.89 1.78
CA SER A 256 11.81 35.05 0.34
C SER A 256 11.52 36.51 -0.04
N ASP A 257 10.78 37.26 0.79
CA ASP A 257 10.54 38.70 0.57
C ASP A 257 11.85 39.49 0.59
N ILE A 258 12.76 39.20 1.54
CA ILE A 258 14.08 39.85 1.59
C ILE A 258 14.93 39.48 0.38
N GLU A 259 14.97 38.20 0.00
CA GLU A 259 15.72 37.71 -1.16
C GLU A 259 15.26 38.38 -2.47
N THR A 260 13.95 38.66 -2.60
CA THR A 260 13.41 39.37 -3.78
C THR A 260 13.65 40.87 -3.75
N GLN A 261 13.68 41.50 -2.58
CA GLN A 261 13.91 42.95 -2.43
C GLN A 261 15.40 43.32 -2.45
N LEU A 262 16.29 42.40 -2.09
CA LEU A 262 17.72 42.65 -1.98
C LEU A 262 18.38 43.15 -3.28
N PRO A 263 18.08 42.59 -4.48
CA PRO A 263 18.65 43.09 -5.74
C PRO A 263 18.25 44.54 -6.03
N ALA A 264 16.98 44.89 -5.84
CA ALA A 264 16.47 46.25 -6.07
C ALA A 264 17.09 47.27 -5.10
N LEU A 265 17.30 46.88 -3.84
CA LEU A 265 18.01 47.71 -2.86
C LEU A 265 19.48 47.90 -3.20
N LEU A 266 20.16 46.84 -3.69
CA LEU A 266 21.55 46.94 -4.14
C LEU A 266 21.68 47.85 -5.37
N GLU A 267 20.74 47.75 -6.32
CA GLU A 267 20.68 48.64 -7.49
C GLU A 267 20.42 50.10 -7.08
N ALA A 268 19.44 50.35 -6.21
CA ALA A 268 19.17 51.69 -5.67
C ALA A 268 20.38 52.27 -4.93
N LYS A 269 21.10 51.44 -4.17
CA LYS A 269 22.35 51.85 -3.50
C LYS A 269 23.45 52.19 -4.50
N MET A 270 23.65 51.38 -5.55
CA MET A 270 24.65 51.68 -6.57
C MET A 270 24.33 53.00 -7.28
N LEU A 271 23.07 53.24 -7.64
CA LEU A 271 22.63 54.49 -8.26
C LEU A 271 22.87 55.70 -7.35
N ALA A 272 22.63 55.58 -6.04
CA ALA A 272 22.90 56.65 -5.08
C ALA A 272 24.40 56.93 -4.86
N VAL A 273 25.27 55.93 -5.05
CA VAL A 273 26.74 56.07 -4.94
C VAL A 273 27.37 56.58 -6.24
N SER A 274 26.69 56.40 -7.38
CA SER A 274 27.16 56.80 -8.71
C SER A 274 26.70 58.20 -9.14
N GLY A 275 25.91 58.87 -8.29
CA GLY A 275 25.46 60.25 -8.46
C GLY A 275 26.45 61.26 -7.88
#